data_AF-A0A3M2KVD4-F1
#
_entry.id   AF-A0A3M2KVD4-F1
#
_cell.length_a   1.000
_cell.length_b   1.000
_cell.length_c   1.000
_cell.angle_alpha   90.00
_cell.angle_beta   90.00
_cell.angle_gamma   90.00
#
_symmetry.space_group_name_H-M   'P 1'
#
loop_
_entity.id
_entity.type
_entity.pdbx_description
1 polymer ?
#
loop_
_entity_poly.entity_id
_entity_poly.type
_entity_poly.pdbx_seq_one_letter_code
_entity_poly.pdbx_strand_id
1 'polypeptide(L)' 'MTSIRNTRLVDDQSAFANMRAAEKAFRVQQDVLAAKIVAGHSRNTADCAQLLAMLGLDLSELS' A
#
# COMPACT_ATOMS: atom_id res chain seq x y z
N MET A 1 -2.12 -37.58 -17.48
CA MET A 1 -2.90 -37.04 -16.34
C MET A 1 -2.14 -35.89 -15.66
N THR A 2 -2.05 -34.73 -16.30
CA THR A 2 -1.32 -33.54 -15.80
C THR A 2 -2.23 -32.33 -15.49
N SER A 3 -3.52 -32.43 -15.81
CA SER A 3 -4.47 -31.31 -15.73
C SER A 3 -4.81 -30.86 -14.31
N ILE A 4 -4.91 -31.78 -13.35
CA ILE A 4 -5.41 -31.47 -11.98
C ILE A 4 -4.39 -30.66 -11.17
N ARG A 5 -3.09 -30.84 -11.43
CA ARG A 5 -2.04 -30.09 -10.71
C ARG A 5 -1.93 -28.65 -11.20
N ASN A 6 -2.21 -28.43 -12.49
CA ASN A 6 -2.14 -27.09 -13.09
C ASN A 6 -3.27 -26.18 -12.58
N THR A 7 -4.50 -26.71 -12.46
CA THR A 7 -5.65 -25.92 -11.99
C THR A 7 -5.52 -25.47 -10.55
N ARG A 8 -4.96 -26.32 -9.67
CA ARG A 8 -4.75 -25.98 -8.24
C ARG A 8 -3.71 -24.89 -8.04
N LEU A 9 -2.61 -24.91 -8.80
CA LEU A 9 -1.56 -23.89 -8.72
C LEU A 9 -2.05 -22.52 -9.19
N VAL A 10 -2.89 -22.47 -10.23
CA VAL A 10 -3.48 -21.23 -10.74
C VAL A 10 -4.47 -20.63 -9.73
N ASP A 11 -5.29 -21.48 -9.10
CA ASP A 11 -6.24 -21.07 -8.04
C ASP A 11 -5.51 -20.50 -6.81
N ASP A 12 -4.50 -21.21 -6.29
CA ASP A 12 -3.68 -20.74 -5.17
C ASP A 12 -3.01 -19.39 -5.51
N GLN A 13 -2.43 -19.26 -6.71
CA GLN A 13 -1.75 -18.04 -7.14
C GLN A 13 -2.71 -16.84 -7.27
N SER A 14 -3.95 -17.10 -7.68
CA SER A 14 -5.02 -16.10 -7.74
C SER A 14 -5.51 -15.66 -6.34
N ALA A 15 -5.60 -16.60 -5.38
CA ALA A 15 -5.95 -16.29 -4.00
C ALA A 15 -4.87 -15.42 -3.33
N PHE A 16 -3.59 -15.73 -3.57
CA PHE A 16 -2.48 -14.88 -3.11
C PHE A 16 -2.45 -13.52 -3.80
N ALA A 17 -2.82 -13.43 -5.08
CA ALA A 17 -2.92 -12.16 -5.79
C ALA A 17 -4.03 -11.27 -5.20
N ASN A 18 -5.19 -11.86 -4.90
CA ASN A 18 -6.31 -11.17 -4.25
C ASN A 18 -5.91 -10.68 -2.84
N MET A 19 -5.21 -11.50 -2.06
CA MET A 19 -4.75 -11.13 -0.73
C MET A 19 -3.73 -9.99 -0.78
N ARG A 20 -2.77 -10.03 -1.72
CA ARG A 20 -1.81 -8.95 -1.95
C ARG A 20 -2.47 -7.66 -2.41
N ALA A 21 -3.49 -7.74 -3.27
CA ALA A 21 -4.25 -6.57 -3.71
C ALA A 21 -5.01 -5.93 -2.54
N ALA A 22 -5.63 -6.75 -1.68
CA ALA A 22 -6.30 -6.28 -0.47
C ALA A 22 -5.31 -5.65 0.53
N GLU A 23 -4.14 -6.26 0.73
CA GLU A 23 -3.08 -5.72 1.58
C GLU A 23 -2.57 -4.37 1.04
N LYS A 24 -2.35 -4.27 -0.27
CA LYS A 24 -1.94 -3.02 -0.91
C LYS A 24 -2.99 -1.92 -0.74
N ALA A 25 -4.27 -2.25 -0.91
CA ALA A 25 -5.36 -1.29 -0.71
C ALA A 25 -5.44 -0.80 0.74
N PHE A 26 -5.26 -1.71 1.72
CA PHE A 26 -5.22 -1.34 3.13
C PHE A 26 -4.01 -0.48 3.47
N ARG A 27 -2.84 -0.80 2.90
CA ARG A 27 -1.61 -0.01 3.06
C ARG A 27 -1.82 1.42 2.57
N VAL A 28 -2.36 1.58 1.36
CA VAL A 28 -2.67 2.92 0.80
C VAL A 28 -3.61 3.71 1.71
N GLN A 29 -4.65 3.07 2.27
CA GLN A 29 -5.56 3.74 3.20
C GLN A 29 -4.85 4.18 4.49
N GLN A 30 -3.98 3.33 5.04
CA GLN A 30 -3.17 3.68 6.21
C GLN A 30 -2.20 4.83 5.90
N ASP A 31 -1.56 4.81 4.73
CA ASP A 31 -0.59 5.82 4.32
C ASP A 31 -1.25 7.18 4.16
N VAL A 32 -2.46 7.23 3.57
CA VAL A 32 -3.27 8.45 3.48
C VAL A 32 -3.63 8.98 4.87
N LEU A 33 -4.02 8.10 5.80
CA LEU A 33 -4.38 8.51 7.16
C LEU A 33 -3.15 9.03 7.92
N ALA A 34 -2.01 8.36 7.80
CA ALA A 34 -0.76 8.78 8.40
C ALA A 34 -0.32 10.15 7.85
N ALA A 35 -0.43 10.36 6.53
CA ALA A 35 -0.09 11.63 5.92
C ALA A 35 -0.97 12.79 6.44
N LYS A 36 -2.28 12.55 6.63
CA LYS A 36 -3.19 13.52 7.24
C LYS A 36 -2.81 13.85 8.69
N ILE A 37 -2.39 12.86 9.46
CA ILE A 37 -1.93 13.07 10.85
C ILE A 37 -0.66 13.92 10.86
N VAL A 38 0.31 13.59 10.00
CA VAL A 38 1.57 14.33 9.86
C VAL A 38 1.29 15.78 9.47
N ALA A 39 0.40 16.02 8.49
CA ALA A 39 0.01 17.37 8.10
C ALA A 39 -0.60 18.17 9.27
N GLY A 40 -1.42 17.54 10.11
CA GLY A 40 -2.01 18.17 11.30
C GLY A 40 -1.01 18.50 12.42
N HIS A 41 0.13 17.79 12.50
CA HIS A 41 1.17 18.00 13.52
C HIS A 41 2.37 18.81 12.99
N SER A 42 2.49 18.95 11.68
CA SER A 42 3.57 19.70 11.03
C SER A 42 3.47 21.20 11.33
N ARG A 43 4.62 21.86 11.45
CA ARG A 43 4.67 23.31 11.72
C ARG A 43 4.49 24.15 10.46
N ASN A 44 4.89 23.62 9.31
CA ASN A 44 4.78 24.26 8.01
C ASN A 44 4.82 23.20 6.90
N THR A 45 4.63 23.63 5.65
CA THR A 45 4.58 22.75 4.48
C THR A 45 5.92 22.04 4.19
N ALA A 46 7.06 22.67 4.46
CA ALA A 46 8.38 22.06 4.26
C ALA A 46 8.68 20.98 5.31
N ASP A 47 8.34 21.24 6.57
CA ASP A 47 8.42 20.30 7.69
C ASP A 47 7.51 19.09 7.45
N CYS A 48 6.28 19.32 6.98
CA CYS A 48 5.37 18.25 6.56
C CYS A 48 5.99 17.38 5.46
N ALA A 49 6.51 18.00 4.39
CA ALA A 49 7.13 17.26 3.29
C ALA A 49 8.33 16.42 3.75
N GLN A 50 9.17 16.97 4.64
CA GLN A 50 10.30 16.25 5.21
C GLN A 50 9.86 15.07 6.08
N LEU A 51 8.83 15.23 6.91
CA LEU A 51 8.28 14.17 7.74
C LEU A 51 7.65 13.06 6.89
N LEU A 52 6.91 13.41 5.84
CA LEU A 52 6.34 12.42 4.91
C LEU A 52 7.43 11.62 4.20
N ALA A 53 8.50 12.30 3.73
CA ALA A 53 9.63 11.64 3.09
C ALA A 53 10.36 10.67 4.04
N MET A 54 10.58 11.06 5.30
CA MET A 54 11.20 10.18 6.31
C MET A 54 10.37 8.94 6.64
N LEU A 55 9.04 9.05 6.55
CA LEU A 55 8.11 7.96 6.80
C LEU A 55 7.85 7.10 5.56
N GLY A 56 8.41 7.45 4.40
CA GLY A 56 8.13 6.79 3.12
C GLY A 56 6.68 6.99 2.65
N LEU A 57 6.01 8.02 3.17
CA LEU A 57 4.62 8.39 2.84
C LEU A 57 4.60 9.40 1.69
N ASP A 58 5.48 9.22 0.70
CA ASP A 58 5.51 10.11 -0.45
C ASP A 58 4.31 9.82 -1.35
N LEU A 59 3.24 10.58 -1.13
CA LEU A 59 2.00 10.49 -1.89
C LEU A 59 2.17 10.93 -3.35
N SER A 60 3.34 11.43 -3.75
CA SER A 60 3.66 11.80 -5.13
C SER A 60 3.64 10.59 -6.08
N GLU A 61 3.82 9.37 -5.55
CA GLU A 61 3.74 8.12 -6.33
C GLU A 61 2.31 7.59 -6.48
N LEU A 62 1.34 8.20 -5.80
CA LEU A 62 -0.07 7.78 -5.78
C LEU A 62 -0.96 8.57 -6.76
N SER A 63 -0.38 9.50 -7.55
CA SER A 63 -1.10 10.35 -8.52
C SER A 63 -1.29 9.70 -9.89
#